data_AF-A0A7G1NF29-F1
#
_entry.id   AF-A0A7G1NF29-F1
#
_cell.length_a   1.000
_cell.length_b   1.000
_cell.length_c   1.000
_cell.angle_alpha   90.00
_cell.angle_beta   90.00
_cell.angle_gamma   90.00
#
_symmetry.space_group_name_H-M   'P 1'
#
loop_
_entity.id
_entity.type
_entity.pdbx_description
1 polymer ?
#
loop_
_entity_poly.entity_id
_entity_poly.type
_entity_poly.pdbx_seq_one_letter_code
_entity_poly.pdbx_strand_id
1 'polypeptide(L)'
;MTPEQIREAYGRQVEKIRNRQDLTPQAKQVAMARAHRDASARIAAARDADRQQYETRKEQLEKRLFGNRELSGTDALSARDARERAATYTHPDEALAAYKRAERDGDRDMMRALGSWAADQAALPILGDAWRPLVETHATATPGYAANLEELRSLREPGTYDDATYVTPAVPSELGRMSPQQVNTLADSELTVYGNDAPEAA
;
A
#
# COMPACT_ATOMS: atom_id res chain seq x y z
N MET A 1 14.22 -6.77 6.09
CA MET A 1 14.59 -7.90 5.21
C MET A 1 13.60 -7.89 4.06
N THR A 2 14.05 -7.84 2.81
CA THR A 2 13.15 -7.80 1.64
C THR A 2 12.50 -9.16 1.39
N PRO A 3 11.37 -9.24 0.68
CA PRO A 3 10.78 -10.52 0.28
C PRO A 3 11.74 -11.45 -0.47
N GLU A 4 12.63 -10.91 -1.32
CA GLU A 4 13.68 -11.68 -2.00
C GLU A 4 14.65 -12.29 -0.99
N GLN A 5 15.13 -11.49 -0.03
CA GLN A 5 16.04 -11.97 1.02
C GLN A 5 15.39 -13.05 1.89
N ILE A 6 14.08 -12.94 2.16
CA ILE A 6 13.31 -13.97 2.88
C ILE A 6 13.27 -15.27 2.07
N ARG A 7 12.99 -15.20 0.76
CA ARG A 7 12.99 -16.38 -0.12
C ARG A 7 14.36 -17.04 -0.21
N GLU A 8 15.43 -16.26 -0.31
CA GLU A 8 16.79 -16.80 -0.31
C GLU A 8 17.17 -17.45 1.03
N ALA A 9 16.83 -16.79 2.14
CA ALA A 9 17.09 -17.34 3.47
C ALA A 9 16.32 -18.65 3.69
N TYR A 10 15.07 -18.69 3.23
CA TYR A 10 14.26 -19.90 3.21
C TYR A 10 14.91 -21.03 2.40
N GLY A 11 15.35 -20.74 1.16
CA GLY A 11 16.04 -21.73 0.32
C GLY A 11 17.28 -22.31 1.01
N ARG A 12 18.10 -21.45 1.64
CA ARG A 12 19.27 -21.88 2.44
C ARG A 12 18.85 -22.73 3.65
N GLN A 13 17.75 -22.41 4.32
CA GLN A 13 17.25 -23.17 5.46
C GLN A 13 16.74 -24.56 5.05
N VAL A 14 16.01 -24.67 3.94
CA VAL A 14 15.57 -25.95 3.39
C VAL A 14 16.77 -26.83 3.04
N GLU A 15 17.80 -26.29 2.39
CA GLU A 15 19.04 -27.04 2.08
C GLU A 15 19.75 -27.53 3.35
N LYS A 16 19.80 -26.72 4.41
CA LYS A 16 20.35 -27.16 5.70
C LYS A 16 19.55 -28.34 6.26
N ILE A 17 18.21 -28.26 6.24
CA ILE A 17 17.35 -29.35 6.72
C ILE A 17 17.51 -30.63 5.87
N ARG A 18 17.66 -30.50 4.55
CA ARG A 18 17.95 -31.64 3.64
C ARG A 18 19.21 -32.39 4.06
N ASN A 19 20.28 -31.65 4.33
CA ASN A 19 21.60 -32.21 4.62
C ASN A 19 21.79 -32.71 6.06
N ARG A 20 20.83 -32.49 6.96
CA ARG A 20 20.85 -33.04 8.32
C ARG A 20 20.69 -34.56 8.31
N GLN A 21 21.70 -35.28 8.79
CA GLN A 21 21.67 -36.77 8.85
C GLN A 21 21.00 -37.29 10.13
N ASP A 22 20.88 -36.44 11.14
CA ASP A 22 20.27 -36.72 12.44
C ASP A 22 18.73 -36.70 12.41
N LEU A 23 18.13 -36.20 11.33
CA LEU A 23 16.68 -36.12 11.18
C LEU A 23 16.11 -37.29 10.38
N THR A 24 15.05 -37.90 10.89
CA THR A 24 14.22 -38.84 10.13
C THR A 24 13.52 -38.13 8.96
N PRO A 25 13.10 -38.86 7.91
CA PRO A 25 12.36 -38.26 6.80
C PRO A 25 11.14 -37.45 7.26
N GLN A 26 10.38 -37.95 8.25
CA GLN A 26 9.22 -37.28 8.82
C GLN A 26 9.62 -36.01 9.58
N ALA A 27 10.71 -36.05 10.36
CA ALA A 27 11.21 -34.87 11.07
C ALA A 27 11.70 -33.77 10.11
N LYS A 28 12.30 -34.15 8.97
CA LYS A 28 12.67 -33.20 7.91
C LYS A 28 11.45 -32.53 7.30
N GLN A 29 10.38 -33.28 7.05
CA GLN A 29 9.13 -32.72 6.52
C GLN A 29 8.52 -31.71 7.51
N VAL A 30 8.43 -32.05 8.80
CA VAL A 30 7.94 -31.11 9.82
C VAL A 30 8.81 -29.85 9.90
N ALA A 31 10.14 -30.00 9.91
CA ALA A 31 11.06 -28.86 9.93
C ALA A 31 10.93 -27.96 8.69
N MET A 32 10.80 -28.55 7.50
CA MET A 32 10.59 -27.81 6.25
C MET A 32 9.23 -27.11 6.22
N ALA A 33 8.19 -27.73 6.78
CA ALA A 33 6.86 -27.14 6.89
C ALA A 33 6.86 -25.93 7.82
N ARG A 34 7.54 -26.02 8.98
CA ARG A 34 7.74 -24.88 9.90
C ARG A 34 8.51 -23.75 9.22
N ALA A 35 9.62 -24.06 8.55
CA ALA A 35 10.40 -23.07 7.81
C ALA A 35 9.58 -22.38 6.71
N HIS A 36 8.72 -23.13 6.01
CA HIS A 36 7.84 -22.57 4.96
C HIS A 36 6.78 -21.64 5.55
N ARG A 37 6.14 -22.05 6.65
CA ARG A 37 5.17 -21.23 7.38
C ARG A 37 5.80 -19.92 7.85
N ASP A 38 6.98 -19.99 8.47
CA ASP A 38 7.68 -18.82 8.99
C ASP A 38 8.09 -17.86 7.87
N ALA A 39 8.61 -18.39 6.75
CA ALA A 39 8.94 -17.57 5.59
C ALA A 39 7.69 -16.90 4.98
N SER A 40 6.58 -17.65 4.87
CA SER A 40 5.30 -17.12 4.38
C SER A 40 4.76 -16.01 5.28
N ALA A 41 4.83 -16.20 6.61
CA ALA A 41 4.40 -15.19 7.58
C ALA A 41 5.25 -13.91 7.51
N ARG A 42 6.58 -14.05 7.33
CA ARG A 42 7.49 -12.90 7.17
C ARG A 42 7.21 -12.11 5.90
N ILE A 43 6.90 -12.78 4.78
CA ILE A 43 6.54 -12.10 3.53
C ILE A 43 5.20 -11.38 3.67
N ALA A 44 4.20 -12.01 4.31
CA ALA A 44 2.92 -11.36 4.60
C ALA A 44 3.11 -10.12 5.48
N ALA A 45 3.92 -10.22 6.54
CA ALA A 45 4.24 -9.09 7.41
C ALA A 45 4.96 -7.95 6.66
N ALA A 46 5.88 -8.29 5.75
CA ALA A 46 6.55 -7.29 4.90
C ALA A 46 5.55 -6.57 3.99
N ARG A 47 4.64 -7.32 3.34
CA ARG A 47 3.55 -6.74 2.53
C ARG A 47 2.69 -5.79 3.34
N ASP A 48 2.26 -6.21 4.52
CA ASP A 48 1.36 -5.42 5.35
C ASP A 48 2.07 -4.15 5.88
N ALA A 49 3.37 -4.22 6.19
CA ALA A 49 4.18 -3.07 6.55
C ALA A 49 4.33 -2.07 5.38
N ASP A 50 4.62 -2.57 4.17
CA ASP A 50 4.74 -1.72 2.99
C ASP A 50 3.39 -1.09 2.62
N ARG A 51 2.29 -1.84 2.78
CA ARG A 51 0.93 -1.31 2.62
C ARG A 51 0.64 -0.20 3.62
N GLN A 52 1.01 -0.34 4.89
CA GLN A 52 0.85 0.72 5.88
C GLN A 52 1.65 1.98 5.52
N GLN A 53 2.88 1.81 5.02
CA GLN A 53 3.68 2.94 4.53
C GLN A 53 3.02 3.62 3.32
N TYR A 54 2.50 2.83 2.38
CA TYR A 54 1.75 3.33 1.24
C TYR A 54 0.54 4.15 1.67
N GLU A 55 -0.34 3.62 2.54
CA GLU A 55 -1.51 4.34 3.02
C GLU A 55 -1.12 5.61 3.79
N THR A 56 -0.10 5.53 4.64
CA THR A 56 0.41 6.70 5.37
C THR A 56 0.92 7.78 4.41
N ARG A 57 1.66 7.40 3.37
CA ARG A 57 2.19 8.35 2.39
C ARG A 57 1.07 8.94 1.53
N LYS A 58 0.13 8.11 1.10
CA LYS A 58 -1.07 8.52 0.36
C LYS A 58 -1.86 9.54 1.18
N GLU A 59 -2.20 9.24 2.43
CA GLU A 59 -2.90 10.17 3.32
C GLU A 59 -2.13 11.49 3.52
N GLN A 60 -0.80 11.44 3.66
CA GLN A 60 0.01 12.66 3.79
C GLN A 60 -0.05 13.51 2.53
N LEU A 61 0.01 12.90 1.35
CA LEU A 61 -0.08 13.61 0.07
C LEU A 61 -1.49 14.18 -0.14
N GLU A 62 -2.53 13.40 0.13
CA GLU A 62 -3.93 13.87 0.09
C GLU A 62 -4.15 15.02 1.08
N LYS A 63 -3.61 14.95 2.29
CA LYS A 63 -3.66 16.06 3.27
C LYS A 63 -2.92 17.31 2.77
N ARG A 64 -1.81 17.16 2.04
CA ARG A 64 -1.06 18.30 1.45
C ARG A 64 -1.76 18.91 0.24
N LEU A 65 -2.42 18.08 -0.56
CA LEU A 65 -3.12 18.49 -1.78
C LEU A 65 -4.50 19.07 -1.49
N PHE A 66 -5.25 18.42 -0.61
CA PHE A 66 -6.69 18.61 -0.42
C PHE A 66 -7.08 18.92 1.03
N GLY A 67 -6.20 18.59 1.97
CA GLY A 67 -6.38 18.88 3.38
C GLY A 67 -6.26 20.37 3.68
N ASN A 68 -6.92 20.78 4.76
CA ASN A 68 -6.80 22.15 5.25
C ASN A 68 -5.73 22.20 6.32
N ARG A 69 -4.84 23.19 6.26
CA ARG A 69 -3.92 23.49 7.37
C ARG A 69 -4.75 23.88 8.59
N GLU A 70 -4.46 23.25 9.73
CA GLU A 70 -5.03 23.49 11.07
C GLU A 70 -6.15 24.54 11.10
N LEU A 71 -7.37 24.11 10.82
CA LEU A 71 -8.52 25.01 10.81
C LEU A 71 -9.08 25.12 12.22
N SER A 72 -9.17 26.35 12.71
CA SER A 72 -9.95 26.67 13.89
C SER A 72 -11.44 26.78 13.50
N GLY A 73 -12.35 26.44 14.42
CA GLY A 73 -13.83 26.46 14.30
C GLY A 73 -14.46 27.00 13.00
N THR A 74 -14.38 28.31 12.77
CA THR A 74 -15.01 29.00 11.63
C THR A 74 -14.40 28.63 10.29
N ASP A 75 -13.09 28.41 10.23
CA ASP A 75 -12.39 28.09 8.99
C ASP A 75 -12.74 26.66 8.53
N ALA A 76 -13.03 25.76 9.49
CA ALA A 76 -13.50 24.40 9.22
C ALA A 76 -14.87 24.37 8.52
N LEU A 77 -15.76 25.29 8.89
CA LEU A 77 -17.07 25.44 8.27
C LEU A 77 -16.96 26.02 6.86
N SER A 78 -16.17 27.09 6.68
CA SER A 78 -15.94 27.70 5.36
C SER A 78 -15.35 26.70 4.38
N ALA A 79 -14.33 25.93 4.80
CA ALA A 79 -13.72 24.94 3.94
C ALA A 79 -14.64 23.74 3.63
N ARG A 80 -15.58 23.42 4.52
CA ARG A 80 -16.62 22.41 4.26
C ARG A 80 -17.62 22.92 3.22
N ASP A 81 -18.15 24.12 3.40
CA ASP A 81 -19.07 24.75 2.45
C ASP A 81 -18.42 24.90 1.07
N ALA A 82 -17.14 25.31 1.02
CA ALA A 82 -16.37 25.35 -0.21
C ALA A 82 -16.29 23.98 -0.91
N ARG A 83 -16.06 22.89 -0.18
CA ARG A 83 -16.06 21.52 -0.75
C ARG A 83 -17.44 21.10 -1.25
N GLU A 84 -18.49 21.35 -0.46
CA GLU A 84 -19.86 21.04 -0.85
C GLU A 84 -20.26 21.82 -2.11
N ARG A 85 -19.88 23.10 -2.21
CA ARG A 85 -20.07 23.92 -3.42
C ARG A 85 -19.21 23.49 -4.59
N ALA A 86 -17.96 23.10 -4.38
CA ALA A 86 -17.10 22.62 -5.46
C ALA A 86 -17.70 21.38 -6.13
N ALA A 87 -18.29 20.48 -5.34
CA ALA A 87 -18.94 19.26 -5.83
C ALA A 87 -20.20 19.52 -6.68
N THR A 88 -20.80 20.71 -6.63
CA THR A 88 -21.96 21.04 -7.48
C THR A 88 -21.57 21.40 -8.91
N TYR A 89 -20.30 21.74 -9.16
CA TYR A 89 -19.80 22.00 -10.49
C TYR A 89 -19.55 20.69 -11.22
N THR A 90 -20.45 20.35 -12.13
CA THR A 90 -20.35 19.14 -12.97
C THR A 90 -19.65 19.40 -14.30
N HIS A 91 -19.57 20.67 -14.72
CA HIS A 91 -18.97 21.09 -15.98
C HIS A 91 -17.59 21.74 -15.75
N PRO A 92 -16.53 21.27 -16.44
CA PRO A 92 -15.16 21.77 -16.25
C PRO A 92 -15.02 23.29 -16.50
N ASP A 93 -15.68 23.82 -17.53
CA ASP A 93 -15.60 25.24 -17.87
C ASP A 93 -16.23 26.13 -16.78
N GLU A 94 -17.34 25.69 -16.20
CA GLU A 94 -17.99 26.39 -15.09
C GLU A 94 -17.14 26.35 -13.83
N ALA A 95 -16.55 25.20 -13.53
CA ALA A 95 -15.62 25.04 -12.41
C ALA A 95 -14.39 25.94 -12.59
N LEU A 96 -13.83 26.04 -13.80
CA LEU A 96 -12.69 26.89 -14.09
C LEU A 96 -13.05 28.39 -13.99
N ALA A 97 -14.24 28.78 -14.45
CA ALA A 97 -14.74 30.15 -14.28
C ALA A 97 -14.95 30.49 -12.80
N ALA A 98 -15.49 29.55 -12.02
CA ALA A 98 -15.62 29.70 -10.57
C ALA A 98 -14.24 29.80 -9.88
N TYR A 99 -13.26 29.01 -10.33
CA TYR A 99 -11.89 29.06 -9.83
C TYR A 99 -11.27 30.45 -10.05
N LYS A 100 -11.36 30.99 -11.27
CA LYS A 100 -10.87 32.34 -11.61
C LYS A 100 -11.60 33.46 -10.87
N ARG A 101 -12.83 33.24 -10.42
CA ARG A 101 -13.53 34.18 -9.52
C ARG A 101 -12.92 34.11 -8.11
N ALA A 102 -12.83 32.90 -7.55
CA ALA A 102 -12.22 32.68 -6.24
C ALA A 102 -10.78 33.21 -6.17
N GLU A 103 -9.99 33.05 -7.23
CA GLU A 103 -8.64 33.61 -7.33
C GLU A 103 -8.62 35.15 -7.26
N ARG A 104 -9.52 35.81 -7.98
CA ARG A 104 -9.65 37.28 -7.94
C ARG A 104 -10.12 37.80 -6.59
N ASP A 105 -10.99 37.04 -5.93
CA ASP A 105 -11.57 37.39 -4.63
C ASP A 105 -10.64 37.00 -3.46
N GLY A 106 -9.55 36.26 -3.74
CA GLY A 106 -8.63 35.75 -2.74
C GLY A 106 -9.19 34.60 -1.89
N ASP A 107 -10.28 33.95 -2.33
CA ASP A 107 -10.92 32.83 -1.66
C ASP A 107 -10.12 31.53 -1.86
N ARG A 108 -9.13 31.35 -0.99
CA ARG A 108 -8.21 30.21 -1.04
C ARG A 108 -8.90 28.88 -0.73
N ASP A 109 -9.97 28.88 0.06
CA ASP A 109 -10.67 27.65 0.41
C ASP A 109 -11.50 27.15 -0.77
N MET A 110 -12.17 28.05 -1.50
CA MET A 110 -12.86 27.71 -2.74
C MET A 110 -11.87 27.30 -3.85
N MET A 111 -10.72 27.99 -3.97
CA MET A 111 -9.67 27.57 -4.91
C MET A 111 -9.16 26.15 -4.60
N ARG A 112 -8.91 25.83 -3.32
CA ARG A 112 -8.48 24.49 -2.91
C ARG A 112 -9.55 23.43 -3.15
N ALA A 113 -10.80 23.74 -2.82
CA ALA A 113 -11.93 22.84 -3.03
C ALA A 113 -12.14 22.51 -4.51
N LEU A 114 -12.13 23.52 -5.39
CA LEU A 114 -12.24 23.32 -6.84
C LEU A 114 -11.03 22.59 -7.43
N GLY A 115 -9.82 22.89 -6.97
CA GLY A 115 -8.61 22.18 -7.37
C GLY A 115 -8.64 20.70 -6.98
N SER A 116 -9.10 20.41 -5.76
CA SER A 116 -9.32 19.03 -5.27
C SER A 116 -10.34 18.30 -6.11
N TRP A 117 -11.53 18.89 -6.29
CA TRP A 117 -12.60 18.30 -7.08
C TRP A 117 -12.15 18.01 -8.51
N ALA A 118 -11.47 18.95 -9.15
CA ALA A 118 -10.95 18.76 -10.50
C ALA A 118 -9.91 17.63 -10.59
N ALA A 119 -9.06 17.46 -9.57
CA ALA A 119 -8.09 16.38 -9.54
C ALA A 119 -8.78 15.00 -9.46
N ASP A 120 -9.83 14.88 -8.66
CA ASP A 120 -10.64 13.66 -8.55
C ASP A 120 -11.34 13.34 -9.87
N GLN A 121 -11.94 14.36 -10.51
CA GLN A 121 -12.59 14.19 -11.81
C GLN A 121 -11.59 13.87 -12.92
N ALA A 122 -10.39 14.47 -12.88
CA ALA A 122 -9.33 14.21 -13.85
C ALA A 122 -8.78 12.77 -13.81
N ALA A 123 -8.98 12.05 -12.72
CA ALA A 123 -8.62 10.63 -12.61
C ALA A 123 -9.61 9.68 -13.33
N LEU A 124 -10.76 10.18 -13.80
CA LEU A 124 -11.77 9.36 -14.47
C LEU A 124 -11.36 9.04 -15.93
N PRO A 125 -11.51 7.78 -16.41
CA PRO A 125 -10.94 7.35 -17.70
C PRO A 125 -11.52 8.01 -18.96
N ILE A 126 -12.77 8.49 -18.93
CA ILE A 126 -13.50 8.93 -20.12
C ILE A 126 -13.68 10.46 -20.17
N LEU A 127 -13.86 11.09 -19.01
CA LEU A 127 -14.20 12.52 -18.91
C LEU A 127 -13.13 13.35 -18.19
N GLY A 128 -12.06 12.70 -17.70
CA GLY A 128 -11.07 13.36 -16.85
C GLY A 128 -10.20 14.39 -17.57
N ASP A 129 -9.92 14.22 -18.86
CA ASP A 129 -9.04 15.14 -19.60
C ASP A 129 -9.59 16.57 -19.66
N ALA A 130 -10.91 16.74 -19.65
CA ALA A 130 -11.53 18.06 -19.65
C ALA A 130 -11.29 18.84 -18.35
N TRP A 131 -10.95 18.16 -17.24
CA TRP A 131 -10.65 18.77 -15.95
C TRP A 131 -9.17 19.17 -15.79
N ARG A 132 -8.28 18.67 -16.66
CA ARG A 132 -6.83 18.95 -16.61
C ARG A 132 -6.48 20.44 -16.57
N PRO A 133 -7.11 21.34 -17.36
CA PRO A 133 -6.73 22.76 -17.34
C PRO A 133 -6.93 23.40 -15.97
N LEU A 134 -7.96 22.99 -15.21
CA LEU A 134 -8.20 23.50 -13.86
C LEU A 134 -7.13 22.97 -12.90
N VAL A 135 -6.79 21.67 -12.99
CA VAL A 135 -5.71 21.07 -12.20
C VAL A 135 -4.38 21.78 -12.45
N GLU A 136 -4.04 22.05 -13.72
CA GLU A 136 -2.81 22.75 -14.11
C GLU A 136 -2.79 24.21 -13.63
N THR A 137 -3.93 24.91 -13.75
CA THR A 137 -4.09 26.27 -13.22
C THR A 137 -3.87 26.29 -11.70
N HIS A 138 -4.50 25.37 -10.98
CA HIS A 138 -4.34 25.27 -9.53
C HIS A 138 -2.92 24.88 -9.11
N ALA A 139 -2.28 23.99 -9.88
CA ALA A 139 -0.91 23.58 -9.65
C ALA A 139 0.09 24.72 -9.83
N THR A 140 -0.16 25.61 -10.79
CA THR A 140 0.65 26.82 -11.03
C THR A 140 0.49 27.83 -9.89
N ALA A 141 -0.73 27.99 -9.38
CA ALA A 141 -1.04 28.91 -8.28
C ALA A 141 -0.58 28.40 -6.90
N THR A 142 -0.37 27.09 -6.74
CA THR A 142 -0.10 26.46 -5.43
C THR A 142 1.29 25.79 -5.42
N PRO A 143 2.29 26.37 -4.72
CA PRO A 143 3.64 25.79 -4.65
C PRO A 143 3.64 24.35 -4.13
N GLY A 144 4.35 23.46 -4.82
CA GLY A 144 4.48 22.05 -4.45
C GLY A 144 3.28 21.17 -4.79
N TYR A 145 2.17 21.74 -5.28
CA TYR A 145 0.97 20.96 -5.63
C TYR A 145 1.25 20.00 -6.79
N ALA A 146 1.86 20.47 -7.88
CA ALA A 146 2.22 19.62 -9.02
C ALA A 146 3.08 18.41 -8.61
N ALA A 147 4.10 18.66 -7.78
CA ALA A 147 5.00 17.60 -7.31
C ALA A 147 4.28 16.59 -6.40
N ASN A 148 3.45 17.06 -5.47
CA ASN A 148 2.67 16.18 -4.60
C ASN A 148 1.63 15.36 -5.39
N LEU A 149 1.01 15.95 -6.41
CA LEU A 149 0.02 15.28 -7.25
C LEU A 149 0.68 14.21 -8.13
N GLU A 150 1.83 14.53 -8.72
CA GLU A 150 2.60 13.57 -9.49
C GLU A 150 3.08 12.41 -8.60
N GLU A 151 3.56 12.72 -7.40
CA GLU A 151 3.93 11.68 -6.44
C GLU A 151 2.73 10.79 -6.09
N LEU A 152 1.57 11.37 -5.79
CA LEU A 152 0.34 10.63 -5.47
C LEU A 152 -0.09 9.71 -6.62
N ARG A 153 0.04 10.18 -7.87
CA ARG A 153 -0.26 9.38 -9.08
C ARG A 153 0.74 8.26 -9.31
N SER A 154 2.00 8.50 -8.95
CA SER A 154 3.08 7.50 -9.10
C SER A 154 3.10 6.46 -7.97
N LEU A 155 2.38 6.69 -6.87
CA LEU A 155 2.28 5.75 -5.77
C LEU A 155 1.64 4.45 -6.26
N ARG A 156 2.35 3.34 -6.06
CA ARG A 156 1.89 2.00 -6.41
C ARG A 156 1.46 1.26 -5.14
N GLU A 157 0.24 0.76 -5.13
CA GLU A 157 -0.26 -0.07 -4.03
C GLU A 157 0.51 -1.41 -3.98
N PRO A 158 1.17 -1.74 -2.84
CA PRO A 158 1.88 -3.01 -2.67
C PRO A 158 0.93 -4.21 -2.68
N GLY A 159 1.34 -5.31 -3.30
CA GLY A 159 0.58 -6.56 -3.27
C GLY A 159 -0.68 -6.56 -4.13
N THR A 160 -0.75 -5.69 -5.13
CA THR A 160 -1.71 -5.78 -6.23
C THR A 160 -1.51 -7.07 -7.04
N TYR A 161 -2.52 -7.48 -7.83
CA TYR A 161 -2.49 -8.77 -8.54
C TYR A 161 -1.25 -8.98 -9.42
N ASP A 162 -0.71 -7.90 -10.00
CA ASP A 162 0.49 -7.93 -10.86
C ASP A 162 1.82 -7.80 -10.09
N ASP A 163 1.78 -7.76 -8.75
CA ASP A 163 2.96 -7.59 -7.91
C ASP A 163 3.55 -8.93 -7.43
N ALA A 164 4.56 -9.41 -8.16
CA ALA A 164 5.26 -10.65 -7.83
C ALA A 164 6.17 -10.55 -6.58
N THR A 165 6.36 -9.34 -6.03
CA THR A 165 7.31 -9.08 -4.93
C THR A 165 6.95 -9.89 -3.69
N TYR A 166 5.66 -10.02 -3.37
CA TYR A 166 5.17 -10.67 -2.15
C TYR A 166 4.71 -12.11 -2.36
N VAL A 167 5.14 -12.75 -3.46
CA VAL A 167 4.85 -14.16 -3.71
C VAL A 167 5.56 -15.03 -2.67
N THR A 168 4.80 -15.91 -2.04
CA THR A 168 5.30 -16.89 -1.07
C THR A 168 6.28 -17.85 -1.75
N PRO A 169 7.32 -18.33 -1.02
CA PRO A 169 8.26 -19.28 -1.60
C PRO A 169 7.55 -20.58 -1.97
N ALA A 170 8.06 -21.23 -3.02
CA ALA A 170 7.59 -22.53 -3.44
C ALA A 170 7.73 -23.55 -2.30
N VAL A 171 6.72 -24.40 -2.15
CA VAL A 171 6.74 -25.53 -1.22
C VAL A 171 7.82 -26.53 -1.68
N PRO A 172 8.68 -27.08 -0.80
CA PRO A 172 9.70 -28.03 -1.18
C PRO A 172 9.08 -29.34 -1.68
N SER A 173 9.73 -29.99 -2.64
CA SER A 173 9.28 -31.27 -3.21
C SER A 173 9.07 -32.38 -2.17
N GLU A 174 9.76 -32.34 -1.04
CA GLU A 174 9.66 -33.27 0.08
C GLU A 174 8.32 -33.21 0.81
N LEU A 175 7.63 -32.06 0.71
CA LEU A 175 6.26 -31.89 1.18
C LEU A 175 5.23 -32.30 0.11
N GLY A 176 5.68 -32.75 -1.06
CA GLY A 176 4.83 -33.28 -2.12
C GLY A 176 3.81 -32.27 -2.64
N ARG A 177 2.60 -32.75 -2.97
CA ARG A 177 1.47 -31.92 -3.43
C ARG A 177 0.62 -31.39 -2.26
N MET A 178 1.21 -31.21 -1.08
CA MET A 178 0.47 -30.69 0.07
C MET A 178 -0.05 -29.27 -0.21
N SER A 179 -1.32 -29.03 0.12
CA SER A 179 -1.88 -27.68 0.11
C SER A 179 -1.25 -26.82 1.21
N PRO A 180 -1.29 -25.48 1.12
CA PRO A 180 -0.80 -24.60 2.19
C PRO A 180 -1.40 -24.91 3.57
N GLN A 181 -2.68 -25.32 3.61
CA GLN A 181 -3.34 -25.74 4.85
C GLN A 181 -2.72 -27.02 5.42
N GLN A 182 -2.44 -28.02 4.58
CA GLN A 182 -1.78 -29.26 5.00
C GLN A 182 -0.35 -29.02 5.49
N VAL A 183 0.38 -28.09 4.84
CA VAL A 183 1.71 -27.67 5.30
C VAL A 183 1.63 -27.03 6.69
N ASN A 184 0.63 -26.17 6.93
CA ASN A 184 0.43 -25.57 8.26
C ASN A 184 0.08 -26.62 9.32
N THR A 185 -0.82 -27.55 9.02
CA THR A 185 -1.15 -28.65 9.96
C THR A 185 0.07 -29.51 10.28
N LEU A 186 0.94 -29.76 9.29
CA LEU A 186 2.19 -30.49 9.51
C LEU A 186 3.19 -29.68 10.34
N ALA A 187 3.26 -28.37 10.14
CA ALA A 187 4.08 -27.46 10.94
C ALA A 187 3.64 -27.45 12.42
N ASP A 188 2.35 -27.61 12.69
CA ASP A 188 1.74 -27.71 14.02
C ASP A 188 1.89 -29.08 14.69
N SER A 189 2.49 -30.06 14.00
CA SER A 189 2.75 -31.38 14.57
C SER A 189 3.60 -31.27 15.85
N GLU A 190 3.19 -31.98 16.91
CA GLU A 190 3.94 -32.14 18.17
C GLU A 190 5.23 -32.96 18.00
N LEU A 191 5.55 -33.45 16.79
CA LEU A 191 6.79 -34.17 16.54
C LEU A 191 7.99 -33.29 16.94
N THR A 192 8.72 -33.75 17.96
CA THR A 192 9.95 -33.08 18.41
C THR A 192 11.04 -33.29 17.38
N VAL A 193 11.36 -32.22 16.64
CA VAL A 193 12.53 -32.15 15.78
C VAL A 193 13.73 -31.83 16.69
N TYR A 194 14.47 -32.86 17.11
CA TYR A 194 15.67 -32.65 17.94
C TYR A 194 16.74 -31.89 17.15
N GLY A 195 17.31 -30.84 17.74
CA GLY A 195 18.41 -30.02 17.22
C GLY A 195 18.03 -28.57 16.93
N ASN A 196 18.60 -27.66 17.75
CA ASN A 196 18.58 -26.18 17.76
C ASN A 196 17.26 -25.39 17.53
N ASP A 197 16.14 -26.02 17.21
CA ASP A 197 14.83 -25.36 17.08
C ASP A 197 13.84 -25.76 18.20
N ALA A 198 14.32 -26.32 19.31
CA ALA A 198 13.50 -26.40 20.52
C ALA A 198 13.24 -24.97 21.01
N PRO A 199 11.99 -24.57 21.30
CA PRO A 199 11.77 -23.33 22.03
C PRO A 199 12.57 -23.45 23.33
N GLU A 200 13.44 -22.48 23.61
CA GLU A 200 14.07 -22.38 24.92
C GLU A 200 12.94 -22.48 25.95
N ALA A 201 12.97 -23.55 26.74
CA ALA A 201 12.04 -23.70 27.84
C ALA A 201 12.25 -22.49 28.77
N ALA A 202 11.15 -21.77 29.01
CA ALA A 202 11.09 -20.59 29.86
C ALA A 202 11.58 -20.87 31.29
#